data_AF-A0A7J6EU48-F1
#
_entry.id   AF-A0A7J6EU48-F1
#
_cell.length_a   1.000
_cell.length_b   1.000
_cell.length_c   1.000
_cell.angle_alpha   90.00
_cell.angle_beta   90.00
_cell.angle_gamma   90.00
#
_symmetry.space_group_name_H-M   'P 1'
#
loop_
_entity.id
_entity.type
_entity.pdbx_description
1 polymer ?
#
loop_
_entity_poly.entity_id
_entity_poly.type
_entity_poly.pdbx_seq_one_letter_code
_entity_poly.pdbx_strand_id
1 'polypeptide(L)' 'MAQVARLNLRMQKELKLLLSDPPPSASFPCLSPDSDLSTFSLSVIDAQMIGPDGTVYEKGVFNIKIQIPERSVTLLF' A
#
# COMPACT_ATOMS: atom_id res chain seq x y z
N MET A 1 -10.74 3.75 -20.83
CA MET A 1 -9.29 3.49 -20.91
C MET A 1 -8.44 4.52 -20.13
N ALA A 2 -8.59 5.83 -20.34
CA ALA A 2 -7.70 6.83 -19.71
C ALA A 2 -7.74 6.92 -18.17
N GLN A 3 -8.88 6.65 -17.53
CA GLN A 3 -9.03 6.76 -16.07
C GLN A 3 -8.24 5.67 -15.32
N VAL A 4 -8.32 4.42 -15.80
CA VAL A 4 -7.60 3.27 -15.22
C VAL A 4 -6.09 3.47 -15.31
N ALA A 5 -5.60 3.99 -16.44
CA ALA A 5 -4.18 4.29 -16.62
C ALA A 5 -3.67 5.40 -15.68
N ARG A 6 -4.49 6.43 -15.41
CA ARG A 6 -4.14 7.52 -14.47
C ARG A 6 -4.12 7.03 -13.02
N LEU A 7 -5.08 6.19 -12.63
CA LEU A 7 -5.09 5.54 -11.31
C LEU A 7 -3.83 4.67 -11.14
N ASN A 8 -3.52 3.84 -12.13
CA ASN A 8 -2.36 2.96 -12.09
C ASN A 8 -1.06 3.77 -11.91
N LEU A 9 -0.88 4.84 -12.69
CA LEU A 9 0.28 5.72 -12.56
C LEU A 9 0.37 6.39 -11.17
N ARG A 10 -0.77 6.82 -10.59
CA ARG A 10 -0.77 7.38 -9.23
C ARG A 10 -0.38 6.30 -8.21
N MET A 11 -1.01 5.13 -8.28
CA MET A 11 -0.74 4.02 -7.37
C MET A 11 0.72 3.58 -7.42
N GLN A 12 1.33 3.53 -8.61
CA GLN A 12 2.76 3.25 -8.76
C GLN A 12 3.63 4.27 -8.02
N LYS A 13 3.27 5.56 -8.06
CA LYS A 13 4.01 6.61 -7.33
C LYS A 13 3.88 6.47 -5.82
N GLU A 14 2.66 6.23 -5.31
CA GLU A 14 2.39 6.07 -3.88
C GLU A 14 3.12 4.83 -3.32
N LEU A 15 3.09 3.71 -4.04
CA LEU A 15 3.82 2.49 -3.66
C LEU A 15 5.33 2.66 -3.70
N LYS A 16 5.85 3.38 -4.70
CA LYS A 16 7.27 3.73 -4.75
C LYS A 16 7.67 4.57 -3.53
N LEU A 17 6.81 5.50 -3.11
CA LEU A 17 7.03 6.31 -1.92
C LEU A 17 7.03 5.46 -0.64
N LEU A 18 6.06 4.55 -0.49
CA LEU A 18 6.01 3.61 0.64
C LEU A 18 7.25 2.69 0.73
N LEU A 19 7.83 2.31 -0.42
CA LEU A 19 9.06 1.52 -0.47
C LEU A 19 10.30 2.34 -0.12
N SER A 20 10.36 3.60 -0.55
CA SER A 20 11.50 4.48 -0.26
C SER A 20 11.47 5.10 1.14
N ASP A 21 10.28 5.31 1.69
CA ASP A 21 10.02 5.97 2.97
C ASP A 21 8.86 5.26 3.68
N PRO A 22 9.11 4.09 4.30
CA PRO A 22 8.06 3.31 4.93
C PRO A 22 7.59 3.96 6.23
N PRO A 23 6.28 3.89 6.56
CA PRO A 23 5.79 4.37 7.84
C PRO A 23 6.44 3.63 9.02
N PRO A 24 6.67 4.30 10.15
CA PRO A 24 7.15 3.65 11.37
C PRO A 24 6.25 2.47 11.74
N SER A 25 6.85 1.33 12.05
CA SER A 25 6.16 0.10 12.45
C SER A 25 5.32 -0.57 11.36
N ALA A 26 5.31 -0.08 10.12
CA ALA A 26 4.64 -0.74 9.00
C ALA A 26 5.65 -1.42 8.06
N SER A 27 5.26 -2.55 7.49
CA SER A 27 6.04 -3.28 6.50
C SER A 27 5.11 -3.85 5.42
N PHE A 28 5.65 -4.06 4.22
CA PHE A 28 4.89 -4.49 3.05
C PHE A 28 5.55 -5.72 2.42
N PRO A 29 5.26 -6.93 2.92
CA PRO A 29 6.01 -8.15 2.58
C PRO A 29 5.98 -8.51 1.10
N CYS A 30 4.91 -8.13 0.41
CA CYS A 30 4.71 -8.43 -1.00
C CYS A 30 5.30 -7.36 -1.93
N LEU A 31 5.79 -6.24 -1.39
CA LEU A 31 6.43 -5.18 -2.16
C LEU A 31 7.94 -5.32 -2.02
N SER A 32 8.63 -5.66 -3.11
CA SER A 32 10.10 -5.59 -3.18
C SER A 32 10.51 -4.35 -3.99
N PRO A 33 11.58 -3.64 -3.58
CA PRO A 33 12.08 -2.47 -4.29
C PRO A 33 12.54 -2.76 -5.72
N ASP A 34 12.91 -4.01 -6.02
CA ASP A 34 13.36 -4.46 -7.35
C ASP A 34 12.24 -5.11 -8.18
N SER A 35 11.04 -5.28 -7.62
CA SER A 35 9.92 -5.86 -8.35
C SER A 35 9.36 -4.87 -9.36
N ASP A 36 9.08 -5.36 -10.58
CA ASP A 36 8.40 -4.58 -11.60
C ASP A 36 6.96 -4.28 -11.17
N LEU A 37 6.77 -3.09 -10.59
CA LEU A 37 5.50 -2.59 -10.09
C LEU A 37 4.44 -2.41 -11.20
N SER A 38 4.83 -2.50 -12.47
CA SER A 38 3.88 -2.52 -13.60
C SER A 38 3.15 -3.86 -13.73
N THR A 39 3.74 -4.93 -13.22
CA THR A 39 3.16 -6.29 -13.19
C THR A 39 2.42 -6.59 -11.88
N PHE A 40 2.65 -5.78 -10.84
CA PHE A 40 2.02 -5.97 -9.54
C PHE A 40 0.53 -5.61 -9.62
N SER A 41 -0.32 -6.48 -9.10
CA SER A 41 -1.75 -6.19 -9.02
C SER A 41 -1.99 -5.09 -7.99
N LEU A 42 -2.15 -3.85 -8.47
CA LEU A 42 -2.43 -2.66 -7.64
C LEU A 42 -3.83 -2.68 -7.00
N SER A 43 -4.55 -3.79 -7.11
CA SER A 43 -5.90 -3.96 -6.55
C SER A 43 -5.88 -4.48 -5.11
N VAL A 44 -4.78 -5.14 -4.70
CA VAL A 44 -4.64 -5.72 -3.36
C VAL A 44 -3.23 -5.50 -2.85
N ILE A 45 -3.11 -4.93 -1.66
CA ILE A 45 -1.84 -4.70 -0.98
C ILE A 45 -1.90 -5.40 0.38
N ASP A 46 -0.94 -6.28 0.62
CA ASP A 46 -0.75 -6.90 1.93
C ASP A 46 0.30 -6.11 2.72
N ALA A 47 -0.05 -5.74 3.95
CA ALA A 47 0.79 -4.98 4.87
C ALA A 47 0.79 -5.63 6.26
N GLN A 48 1.85 -5.38 7.01
CA GLN A 48 1.97 -5.75 8.41
C GLN A 48 2.28 -4.51 9.23
N MET A 49 1.60 -4.34 10.35
CA MET A 49 1.90 -3.28 11.31
C MET A 49 2.24 -3.86 12.68
N ILE A 50 3.17 -3.21 13.38
CA ILE A 50 3.53 -3.50 14.76
C ILE A 50 2.84 -2.48 15.66
N GLY A 51 2.18 -2.99 16.70
CA GLY A 51 1.50 -2.14 17.67
C GLY A 51 2.50 -1.25 18.44
N PRO A 52 2.20 0.05 18.62
CA PRO A 52 3.12 0.99 19.26
C PRO A 52 3.38 0.65 20.73
N ASP A 53 4.59 1.00 21.18
CA ASP A 53 5.00 0.87 22.57
C ASP A 53 4.12 1.70 23.51
N GLY A 54 3.87 1.17 24.73
CA GLY A 54 3.04 1.84 25.72
C GLY A 54 1.53 1.78 25.43
N THR A 55 1.10 0.96 24.47
CA THR A 55 -0.31 0.68 24.20
C THR A 55 -0.68 -0.75 24.58
N VAL A 56 -1.97 -1.05 24.69
CA VAL A 56 -2.45 -2.44 24.88
C VAL A 56 -2.13 -3.38 23.70
N TYR A 57 -1.62 -2.80 22.61
CA TYR A 57 -1.24 -3.51 21.39
C TYR A 57 0.28 -3.61 21.22
N GLU A 58 1.08 -3.14 22.17
CA GLU A 58 2.54 -3.19 22.12
C GLU A 58 3.04 -4.58 21.70
N LYS A 59 3.94 -4.62 20.71
CA LYS A 59 4.50 -5.85 20.11
C LYS A 59 3.49 -6.76 19.40
N GLY A 60 2.21 -6.38 19.35
CA GLY A 60 1.21 -7.05 18.52
C GLY A 60 1.54 -6.89 17.04
N VAL A 61 1.40 -7.96 16.27
CA VAL A 61 1.57 -7.95 14.80
C VAL A 61 0.19 -8.06 14.16
N PHE A 62 -0.16 -7.08 13.32
CA PHE A 62 -1.44 -7.04 12.64
C PHE A 62 -1.24 -7.16 11.13
N ASN A 63 -1.88 -8.17 10.55
CA ASN A 63 -1.91 -8.37 9.11
C ASN A 63 -3.06 -7.56 8.51
N ILE A 64 -2.75 -6.65 7.61
CA ILE A 64 -3.72 -5.77 6.94
C ILE A 64 -3.78 -6.13 5.46
N LYS A 65 -5.00 -6.25 4.94
CA LYS A 65 -5.27 -6.43 3.53
C LYS A 65 -6.03 -5.22 3.00
N ILE A 66 -5.38 -4.46 2.13
CA ILE A 66 -5.94 -3.24 1.53
C ILE A 66 -6.44 -3.62 0.14
N GLN A 67 -7.75 -3.49 -0.09
CA GLN A 67 -8.34 -3.72 -1.40
C GLN A 67 -8.71 -2.39 -2.03
N ILE A 68 -8.18 -2.13 -3.23
CA ILE A 68 -8.45 -0.93 -4.00
C ILE A 68 -9.55 -1.26 -5.00
N PRO A 69 -10.76 -0.70 -4.83
CA PRO A 69 -11.85 -0.94 -5.76
C PRO A 69 -11.60 -0.24 -7.10
N GLU A 70 -12.06 -0.87 -8.19
CA GLU A 70 -11.92 -0.35 -9.55
C GLU A 70 -12.70 0.97 -9.80
N ARG A 71 -13.58 1.37 -8.86
CA ARG A 71 -14.58 2.46 -9.03
C ARG A 71 -14.44 3.67 -8.11
N SER A 72 -13.26 3.95 -7.56
CA SER A 72 -13.10 5.07 -6.62
C SER A 72 -12.02 6.07 -7.03
N VAL A 73 -12.11 6.58 -8.27
CA VAL A 73 -11.61 7.94 -8.58
C VAL A 73 -12.69 8.67 -9.36
N THR A 74 -13.82 8.89 -8.72
CA THR A 74 -14.72 9.97 -9.08
C THR A 74 -15.10 10.61 -7.76
N LEU A 75 -14.65 11.85 -7.56
CA LEU A 75 -14.87 12.74 -6.42
C LEU A 75 -13.98 12.48 -5.20
N LEU A 76 -12.93 13.30 -5.05
CA LEU A 76 -12.68 14.17 -3.90
C LEU A 76 -11.32 14.86 -4.10
N PHE A 77 -11.34 15.93 -4.91
CA PHE A 77 -10.51 17.14 -4.77
C PHE A 77 -11.35 18.29 -5.32
#